data_AF-A0A822CVS2-F1
#
_entry.id   AF-A0A822CVS2-F1
#
_cell.length_a   1.000
_cell.length_b   1.000
_cell.length_c   1.000
_cell.angle_alpha   90.00
_cell.angle_beta   90.00
_cell.angle_gamma   90.00
#
_symmetry.space_group_name_H-M   'P 1'
#
loop_
_entity.id
_entity.type
_entity.pdbx_description
1 polymer ?
#
loop_
_entity_poly.entity_id
_entity_poly.type
_entity_poly.pdbx_seq_one_letter_code
_entity_poly.pdbx_strand_id
1 'polypeptide(L)'
;DALHEALKVQWRDNNKDQVFNRKLVMLFTDGAPNGLFTTLNGADPWIVSKNFKEKDITLVVVGVGESIIECDDFYCALAKITGGQYIPLVNVERIIKHILNLVITEERTFHQCFFLFSDRRN
;
A
#
# COMPACT_ATOMS: atom_id res chain seq x y z
N ASP A 1 4.75 6.06 9.53
CA ASP A 1 4.59 7.46 9.05
C ASP A 1 4.12 7.60 7.62
N ALA A 2 4.80 7.05 6.61
CA ALA A 2 4.41 7.25 5.20
C ALA A 2 2.94 6.87 4.91
N LEU A 3 2.47 5.74 5.46
CA LEU A 3 1.07 5.33 5.36
C LEU A 3 0.10 6.33 6.03
N HIS A 4 0.50 6.95 7.14
CA HIS A 4 -0.30 7.94 7.84
C HIS A 4 -0.41 9.25 7.04
N GLU A 5 0.67 9.68 6.39
CA GLU A 5 0.63 10.86 5.50
C GLU A 5 -0.29 10.62 4.29
N ALA A 6 -0.36 9.40 3.76
CA ALA A 6 -1.30 9.07 2.68
C ALA A 6 -2.79 9.24 3.07
N LEU A 7 -3.13 9.20 4.37
CA LEU A 7 -4.50 9.52 4.83
C LEU A 7 -4.86 10.99 4.70
N LYS A 8 -3.85 11.88 4.62
CA LYS A 8 -4.01 13.33 4.53
C LYS A 8 -4.08 13.83 3.09
N VAL A 9 -3.79 12.98 2.11
CA VAL A 9 -3.94 13.28 0.69
C VAL A 9 -5.39 13.66 0.40
N GLN A 10 -5.58 14.73 -0.38
CA GLN A 10 -6.90 15.17 -0.81
C GLN A 10 -7.41 14.29 -1.97
N TRP A 11 -7.89 13.10 -1.61
CA TRP A 11 -8.52 12.20 -2.56
C TRP A 11 -9.83 12.80 -3.07
N ARG A 12 -10.10 12.69 -4.38
CA ARG A 12 -11.41 13.00 -4.94
C ARG A 12 -12.44 12.02 -4.40
N ASP A 13 -13.59 12.55 -4.01
CA ASP A 13 -14.69 11.72 -3.53
C ASP A 13 -15.51 11.12 -4.66
N ASN A 14 -16.25 10.07 -4.32
CA ASN A 14 -17.23 9.47 -5.21
C ASN A 14 -18.40 10.46 -5.36
N ASN A 15 -18.38 11.27 -6.41
CA ASN A 15 -19.57 12.03 -6.80
C ASN A 15 -20.63 11.07 -7.32
N LYS A 16 -21.91 11.34 -7.02
CA LYS A 16 -23.07 10.48 -7.33
C LYS A 16 -23.21 10.11 -8.82
N ASP A 17 -22.57 10.87 -9.71
CA ASP A 17 -22.65 10.73 -11.17
C ASP A 17 -21.37 10.19 -11.82
N GLN A 18 -20.37 9.75 -11.04
CA GLN A 18 -19.10 9.22 -11.58
C GLN A 18 -18.85 7.75 -11.22
N VAL A 19 -18.26 7.05 -12.20
CA VAL A 19 -17.60 5.74 -12.09
C VAL A 19 -16.83 5.65 -10.77
N PHE A 20 -17.00 4.54 -10.03
CA PHE A 20 -16.32 4.27 -8.76
C PHE A 20 -14.86 4.80 -8.74
N ASN A 21 -14.61 5.91 -8.02
CA ASN A 21 -13.28 6.51 -7.89
C ASN A 21 -12.47 5.71 -6.86
N ARG A 22 -12.11 4.49 -7.24
CA ARG A 22 -11.28 3.59 -6.41
C ARG A 22 -9.92 4.25 -6.15
N LYS A 23 -9.57 4.39 -4.87
CA LYS A 23 -8.33 5.00 -4.38
C LYS A 23 -7.32 3.89 -4.09
N LEU A 24 -6.10 4.03 -4.58
CA LEU A 24 -5.01 3.06 -4.40
C LEU A 24 -3.82 3.73 -3.74
N VAL A 25 -3.36 3.18 -2.63
CA VAL A 25 -2.04 3.45 -2.07
C VAL A 25 -1.16 2.25 -2.38
N MET A 26 -0.01 2.50 -3.01
CA MET A 26 0.99 1.48 -3.28
C MET A 26 2.25 1.78 -2.47
N LEU A 27 2.61 0.89 -1.56
CA LEU A 27 3.82 0.99 -0.74
C LEU A 27 4.92 0.10 -1.32
N PHE A 28 6.01 0.69 -1.80
CA PHE A 28 7.25 -0.02 -2.08
C PHE A 28 8.14 0.01 -0.84
N THR A 29 8.63 -1.16 -0.42
CA THR A 29 9.46 -1.28 0.77
C THR A 29 10.43 -2.43 0.63
N ASP A 30 11.63 -2.28 1.17
CA ASP A 30 12.71 -3.26 1.13
C ASP A 30 13.04 -3.88 2.49
N GLY A 31 12.38 -3.43 3.56
CA GLY A 31 12.60 -3.95 4.90
C GLY A 31 11.44 -3.70 5.84
N ALA A 32 11.65 -4.07 7.11
CA ALA A 32 10.70 -3.89 8.19
C ALA A 32 10.30 -2.42 8.39
N PRO A 33 9.05 -2.14 8.78
CA PRO A 33 8.66 -0.78 9.11
C PRO A 33 9.38 -0.32 10.37
N ASN A 34 9.69 0.97 10.42
CA ASN A 34 10.28 1.60 11.61
C ASN A 34 9.37 1.35 12.82
N GLY A 35 9.95 0.79 13.88
CA GLY A 35 9.21 0.50 15.11
C GLY A 35 8.44 -0.81 15.13
N LEU A 36 8.64 -1.74 14.18
CA LEU A 36 8.01 -3.07 14.27
C LEU A 36 8.45 -3.83 15.55
N PHE A 37 9.71 -3.65 15.95
CA PHE A 37 10.34 -4.36 17.07
C PHE A 37 10.65 -3.45 18.27
N THR A 38 10.22 -2.19 18.22
CA THR A 38 10.40 -1.20 19.30
C THR A 38 9.09 -0.44 19.52
N THR A 39 8.99 0.37 20.57
CA THR A 39 7.81 1.22 20.80
C THR A 39 7.58 2.08 19.55
N LEU A 40 6.40 1.95 18.92
CA LEU A 40 6.05 2.67 17.70
C LEU A 40 6.12 4.19 17.93
N ASN A 41 7.18 4.84 17.48
CA ASN A 41 7.21 6.29 17.30
C ASN A 41 6.47 6.60 15.99
N GLY A 42 5.16 6.78 16.05
CA GLY A 42 4.34 7.09 14.88
C GLY A 42 2.95 6.49 14.93
N ALA A 43 2.19 6.64 13.84
CA ALA A 43 0.86 6.04 13.74
C ALA A 43 0.94 4.53 13.55
N ASP A 44 0.18 3.78 14.37
CA ASP A 44 0.07 2.33 14.28
C ASP A 44 -0.40 1.89 12.87
N PRO A 45 0.39 1.09 12.14
CA PRO A 45 0.05 0.61 10.79
C PRO A 45 -1.29 -0.13 10.71
N TRP A 46 -1.70 -0.81 11.79
CA TRP A 46 -2.98 -1.49 11.86
C TRP A 46 -4.15 -0.51 11.91
N ILE A 47 -4.01 0.56 12.69
CA ILE A 47 -4.99 1.65 12.76
C ILE A 47 -5.07 2.37 11.40
N VAL A 48 -3.92 2.67 10.79
CA VAL A 48 -3.87 3.30 9.47
C VAL A 48 -4.55 2.45 8.40
N SER A 49 -4.33 1.13 8.40
CA SER A 49 -4.96 0.22 7.43
C SER A 49 -6.48 0.12 7.61
N LYS A 50 -6.98 0.17 8.86
CA LYS A 50 -8.42 0.27 9.13
C LYS A 50 -9.00 1.58 8.60
N ASN A 51 -8.31 2.70 8.83
CA ASN A 51 -8.73 4.01 8.30
C ASN A 51 -8.73 4.04 6.76
N PHE A 52 -7.79 3.35 6.10
CA PHE A 52 -7.83 3.18 4.65
C PHE A 52 -9.09 2.45 4.19
N LYS A 53 -9.42 1.33 4.84
CA LYS A 53 -10.66 0.59 4.55
C LYS A 53 -11.90 1.47 4.70
N GLU A 54 -12.00 2.25 5.78
CA GLU A 54 -13.14 3.15 6.02
C GLU A 54 -13.25 4.28 4.98
N LYS A 55 -12.13 4.68 4.38
CA LYS A 55 -12.07 5.73 3.35
C LYS A 55 -12.12 5.20 1.91
N ASP A 56 -12.40 3.91 1.72
CA ASP A 56 -12.38 3.22 0.42
C ASP A 56 -11.02 3.34 -0.31
N ILE A 57 -9.93 3.27 0.47
CA ILE A 57 -8.55 3.25 -0.01
C ILE A 57 -8.04 1.82 0.05
N THR A 58 -7.65 1.28 -1.10
CA THR A 58 -6.98 -0.02 -1.21
C THR A 58 -5.48 0.16 -1.01
N LEU A 59 -4.86 -0.64 -0.15
CA LEU A 59 -3.42 -0.71 0.06
C LEU A 59 -2.85 -1.92 -0.69
N VAL A 60 -1.92 -1.66 -1.61
CA VAL A 60 -1.04 -2.68 -2.18
C VAL A 60 0.36 -2.48 -1.63
N VAL A 61 0.98 -3.55 -1.15
CA VAL A 61 2.37 -3.51 -0.68
C VAL A 61 3.24 -4.30 -1.65
N VAL A 62 4.33 -3.71 -2.07
CA VAL A 62 5.33 -4.28 -2.96
C VAL A 62 6.62 -4.42 -2.17
N GLY A 63 6.94 -5.65 -1.78
CA GLY A 63 8.18 -5.99 -1.09
C GLY A 63 9.32 -6.16 -2.08
N VAL A 64 10.47 -5.55 -1.85
CA VAL A 64 11.62 -5.62 -2.76
C VAL A 64 12.85 -6.16 -2.02
N GLY A 65 13.53 -7.15 -2.60
CA GLY A 65 14.73 -7.73 -2.00
C GLY A 65 14.44 -8.77 -0.90
N GLU A 66 15.49 -9.42 -0.39
CA GLU A 66 15.35 -10.57 0.52
C GLU A 66 15.02 -10.17 1.96
N SER A 67 15.42 -8.97 2.39
CA SER A 67 15.16 -8.47 3.75
C SER A 67 13.68 -8.25 4.07
N ILE A 68 12.81 -8.25 3.05
CA ILE A 68 11.37 -8.14 3.26
C ILE A 68 10.73 -9.45 3.71
N ILE A 69 11.36 -10.60 3.46
CA ILE A 69 10.78 -11.94 3.69
C ILE A 69 10.34 -12.10 5.15
N GLU A 70 11.11 -11.57 6.10
CA GLU A 70 10.79 -11.61 7.53
C GLU A 70 9.55 -10.80 7.91
N CYS A 71 9.08 -9.92 7.02
CA CYS A 71 7.93 -9.03 7.21
C CYS A 71 6.76 -9.36 6.27
N ASP A 72 6.83 -10.44 5.49
CA ASP A 72 5.82 -10.82 4.50
C ASP A 72 4.43 -10.94 5.13
N ASP A 73 4.31 -11.69 6.24
CA ASP A 73 3.03 -11.89 6.92
C ASP A 73 2.44 -10.58 7.46
N PHE A 74 3.32 -9.70 7.96
CA PHE A 74 2.92 -8.39 8.45
C PHE A 74 2.33 -7.54 7.31
N TYR A 75 3.06 -7.38 6.21
CA TYR A 75 2.59 -6.57 5.08
C TYR A 75 1.39 -7.19 4.36
N CYS A 76 1.34 -8.52 4.26
CA CYS A 76 0.20 -9.27 3.76
C CYS A 76 -1.06 -8.99 4.59
N ALA A 77 -0.95 -9.01 5.91
CA ALA A 77 -2.08 -8.74 6.80
C ALA A 77 -2.57 -7.29 6.68
N LEU A 78 -1.66 -6.30 6.60
CA LEU A 78 -2.04 -4.89 6.39
C LEU A 78 -2.80 -4.71 5.07
N ALA A 79 -2.27 -5.23 3.96
CA ALA A 79 -2.89 -5.10 2.66
C ALA A 79 -4.29 -5.75 2.62
N LYS A 80 -4.43 -6.96 3.20
CA LYS A 80 -5.70 -7.70 3.26
C LYS A 80 -6.82 -6.96 3.97
N ILE A 81 -6.52 -6.14 5.00
CA ILE A 81 -7.54 -5.34 5.70
C ILE A 81 -8.31 -4.45 4.72
N THR A 82 -7.61 -3.89 3.74
CA THR A 82 -8.16 -2.97 2.74
C THR A 82 -8.73 -3.68 1.50
N GLY A 83 -8.71 -5.02 1.46
CA GLY A 83 -9.03 -5.80 0.25
C GLY A 83 -7.95 -5.74 -0.84
N GLY A 84 -6.76 -5.23 -0.50
CA GLY A 84 -5.59 -5.21 -1.36
C GLY A 84 -4.73 -6.46 -1.22
N GLN A 85 -3.47 -6.37 -1.66
CA GLN A 85 -2.56 -7.51 -1.70
C GLN A 85 -1.11 -7.12 -1.43
N TYR A 86 -0.34 -8.11 -0.99
CA TYR A 86 1.11 -8.04 -0.89
C TYR A 86 1.75 -8.76 -2.09
N ILE A 87 2.79 -8.16 -2.64
CA ILE A 87 3.49 -8.65 -3.83
C ILE A 87 4.98 -8.69 -3.51
N PRO A 88 5.55 -9.89 -3.23
CA PRO A 88 6.98 -10.04 -3.06
C PRO A 88 7.66 -10.00 -4.43
N LEU A 89 8.61 -9.08 -4.60
CA LEU A 89 9.40 -8.91 -5.81
C LEU A 89 10.86 -9.14 -5.50
N VAL A 90 11.23 -10.41 -5.63
CA VAL A 90 12.64 -10.85 -5.63
C VAL A 90 13.35 -10.38 -6.91
N ASN A 91 12.61 -10.06 -7.98
CA ASN A 91 13.16 -9.56 -9.25
C ASN A 91 12.43 -8.29 -9.74
N VAL A 92 13.16 -7.18 -9.74
CA VAL A 92 12.73 -5.81 -10.05
C VAL A 92 12.21 -5.65 -11.49
N GLU A 93 12.70 -6.45 -12.43
CA GLU A 93 12.30 -6.35 -13.86
C GLU A 93 10.81 -6.64 -14.10
N ARG A 94 10.15 -7.34 -13.17
CA ARG A 94 8.72 -7.68 -13.26
C ARG A 94 7.78 -6.64 -12.64
N ILE A 95 8.33 -5.62 -11.95
CA ILE A 95 7.56 -4.59 -11.24
C ILE A 95 6.55 -3.91 -12.17
N ILE A 96 7.02 -3.37 -13.30
CA ILE A 96 6.19 -2.53 -14.18
C ILE A 96 4.99 -3.32 -14.71
N LYS A 97 5.22 -4.57 -15.14
CA LYS A 97 4.15 -5.43 -15.65
C LYS A 97 3.11 -5.76 -14.58
N HIS A 98 3.53 -6.02 -13.34
CA HIS A 98 2.60 -6.25 -12.24
C HIS A 98 1.82 -5.01 -11.86
N ILE A 99 2.46 -3.84 -11.76
CA ILE A 99 1.76 -2.58 -11.48
C ILE A 99 0.73 -2.28 -12.57
N LEU A 100 1.12 -2.41 -13.85
CA LEU A 100 0.20 -2.16 -14.96
C LEU A 100 -1.00 -3.08 -14.91
N ASN A 101 -0.79 -4.38 -14.65
CA ASN A 101 -1.90 -5.32 -14.49
C ASN A 101 -2.81 -4.93 -13.31
N LEU A 102 -2.26 -4.50 -12.17
CA LEU A 102 -3.06 -4.13 -10.99
C LEU A 102 -3.89 -2.87 -11.18
N VAL A 103 -3.32 -1.88 -11.84
CA VAL A 103 -3.97 -0.59 -12.11
C VAL A 103 -4.99 -0.73 -13.23
N ILE A 104 -4.71 -1.61 -14.20
CA ILE A 104 -5.46 -1.83 -15.43
C ILE A 104 -5.88 -3.32 -15.48
N THR A 105 -6.76 -3.76 -14.58
CA THR A 105 -7.49 -5.03 -14.80
C THR A 105 -8.85 -4.73 -15.40
N GLU A 106 -9.35 -5.61 -16.27
CA GLU A 106 -10.68 -5.49 -16.91
C GLU A 106 -11.83 -5.38 -15.89
N GLU A 107 -11.63 -5.89 -14.66
CA GLU A 107 -12.61 -5.82 -13.57
C GLU A 107 -12.38 -4.64 -12.60
N ARG A 108 -11.16 -4.09 -12.56
CA ARG A 108 -10.80 -3.00 -11.65
C ARG A 108 -9.82 -2.00 -12.26
N THR A 109 -10.34 -0.78 -12.48
CA THR A 109 -9.54 0.42 -12.76
C THR A 109 -9.45 1.28 -11.50
N PHE A 110 -8.24 1.60 -11.07
CA PHE A 110 -8.00 2.60 -10.04
C PHE A 110 -7.85 3.98 -10.67
N HIS A 111 -8.69 4.92 -10.25
CA HIS A 111 -8.73 6.27 -10.83
C HIS A 111 -7.77 7.22 -10.12
N GLN A 112 -7.35 6.88 -8.90
CA GLN A 112 -6.43 7.67 -8.10
C GLN A 112 -5.40 6.75 -7.47
N CYS A 113 -4.12 6.95 -7.80
CA CYS A 113 -3.01 6.16 -7.28
C CYS A 113 -2.00 7.06 -6.56
N PHE A 114 -1.56 6.66 -5.37
CA PHE A 114 -0.52 7.32 -4.60
C PHE A 114 0.61 6.33 -4.29
N PHE A 115 1.82 6.65 -4.72
CA PHE A 115 2.99 5.77 -4.59
C PHE A 115 3.86 6.24 -3.43
N LEU A 116 4.15 5.32 -2.51
CA LEU A 116 5.01 5.52 -1.37
C LEU A 116 6.28 4.69 -1.55
N PHE A 117 7.44 5.32 -1.37
CA PHE A 117 8.74 4.64 -1.37
C PHE A 117 9.31 4.72 0.04
N SER A 118 9.47 3.56 0.66
CA SER A 118 10.21 3.40 1.92
C SER A 118 11.60 2.88 1.59
N ASP A 119 12.61 3.61 2.02
CA ASP A 119 14.02 3.25 1.89
C ASP A 119 14.61 3.21 3.31
N ARG A 120 15.37 2.15 3.64
CA ARG A 120 16.25 2.13 4.81
C ARG A 120 17.38 3.13 4.61
N ARG A 121 17.09 4.42 4.77
CA ARG A 121 18.15 5.42 4.97
C ARG A 121 18.70 5.24 6.38
N ASN A 122 19.87 4.59 6.45
CA ASN A 122 20.82 4.74 7.56
C ASN A 122 21.20 6.21 7.73
#